data_AF-A0A7X6YVP2-F1
#
_entry.id   AF-A0A7X6YVP2-F1
#
_cell.length_a   1.000
_cell.length_b   1.000
_cell.length_c   1.000
_cell.angle_alpha   90.00
_cell.angle_beta   90.00
_cell.angle_gamma   90.00
#
_symmetry.space_group_name_H-M   'P 1'
#
loop_
_entity.id
_entity.type
_entity.pdbx_description
1 polymer ?
#
loop_
_entity_poly.entity_id
_entity_poly.type
_entity_poly.pdbx_seq_one_letter_code
_entity_poly.pdbx_strand_id
1 'polypeptide(L)'
;MGNTAQTDDRPLAVTMGCPAGIGPEIICRLFNRADAHRDGPAIVVGDPGMLGRAAEQLGITLELVRWRPGDPIRSGTLPVCQTTPFDSDAVTWGRPDAATGRAMAGWIEAAVRLTRDGVCSAVVTCPISKLSLREAGYPYPGHTEMLAALTGAPRVRMMMAGDRLRVVLVTIHEPLGRVSGLLSTDTV
;
A
#
# COMPACT_ATOMS: atom_id res chain seq x y z
N MET A 1 17.89 -26.28 -2.39
CA MET A 1 16.64 -26.79 -1.80
C MET A 1 15.60 -25.70 -2.01
N GLY A 2 14.70 -25.89 -2.97
CA GLY A 2 13.70 -24.88 -3.34
C GLY A 2 12.74 -24.67 -2.18
N ASN A 3 12.65 -23.43 -1.70
CA ASN A 3 11.60 -23.01 -0.79
C ASN A 3 10.29 -23.06 -1.58
N THR A 4 9.54 -24.16 -1.49
CA THR A 4 8.15 -24.20 -1.93
C THR A 4 7.39 -23.30 -0.96
N ALA A 5 7.29 -22.01 -1.31
CA ALA A 5 6.48 -21.06 -0.59
C ALA A 5 5.06 -21.63 -0.54
N GLN A 6 4.63 -22.04 0.64
CA GLN A 6 3.26 -22.43 0.89
C GLN A 6 2.40 -21.20 0.55
N THR A 7 1.60 -21.31 -0.51
CA THR A 7 0.77 -20.20 -0.97
C THR A 7 -0.29 -19.95 0.11
N ASP A 8 -0.19 -18.80 0.76
CA ASP A 8 -1.22 -18.34 1.68
C ASP A 8 -2.44 -17.93 0.86
N ASP A 9 -3.56 -18.64 1.04
CA ASP A 9 -4.79 -18.38 0.29
C ASP A 9 -5.48 -17.07 0.70
N ARG A 10 -4.99 -16.39 1.75
CA ARG A 10 -5.51 -15.10 2.19
C ARG A 10 -5.03 -13.97 1.27
N PRO A 11 -5.90 -13.00 0.95
CA PRO A 11 -5.55 -11.92 0.03
C PRO A 11 -4.43 -11.02 0.53
N LEU A 12 -3.67 -10.47 -0.42
CA LEU A 12 -2.82 -9.30 -0.19
C LEU A 12 -3.69 -8.05 -0.05
N ALA A 13 -3.45 -7.23 0.98
CA ALA A 13 -4.09 -5.93 1.14
C ALA A 13 -3.26 -4.84 0.44
N VAL A 14 -3.71 -4.40 -0.73
CA VAL A 14 -3.08 -3.32 -1.49
C VAL A 14 -3.68 -1.97 -1.07
N THR A 15 -2.92 -1.10 -0.41
CA THR A 15 -3.41 0.25 -0.10
C THR A 15 -3.34 1.11 -1.35
N MET A 16 -4.40 1.89 -1.63
CA MET A 16 -4.46 2.74 -2.82
C MET A 16 -3.41 3.87 -2.84
N GLY A 17 -2.84 4.20 -1.69
CA GLY A 17 -1.88 5.29 -1.56
C GLY A 17 -2.57 6.65 -1.66
N CYS A 18 -1.87 7.65 -2.22
CA CYS A 18 -2.43 8.98 -2.40
C CYS A 18 -3.52 8.98 -3.50
N PRO A 19 -4.77 9.35 -3.19
CA PRO A 19 -5.84 9.39 -4.20
C PRO A 19 -5.62 10.45 -5.29
N ALA A 20 -4.84 11.51 -5.02
CA ALA A 20 -4.44 12.50 -6.02
C ALA A 20 -3.13 12.12 -6.75
N GLY A 21 -2.48 11.02 -6.37
CA GLY A 21 -1.24 10.53 -6.97
C GLY A 21 -1.49 9.44 -8.01
N ILE A 22 -0.43 8.72 -8.38
CA ILE A 22 -0.46 7.67 -9.40
C ILE A 22 -0.94 6.29 -8.92
N GLY A 23 -1.25 6.17 -7.62
CA GLY A 23 -1.64 4.91 -6.98
C GLY A 23 -2.87 4.26 -7.64
N PRO A 24 -3.97 5.01 -7.84
CA PRO A 24 -5.14 4.53 -8.57
C PRO A 24 -4.79 3.99 -9.96
N GLU A 25 -3.98 4.68 -10.76
CA GLU A 25 -3.62 4.22 -12.10
C GLU A 25 -2.78 2.94 -12.10
N ILE A 26 -1.83 2.82 -11.16
CA ILE A 26 -1.02 1.60 -11.00
C ILE A 26 -1.93 0.41 -10.71
N ILE A 27 -2.89 0.58 -9.81
CA ILE A 27 -3.84 -0.47 -9.42
C ILE A 27 -4.73 -0.85 -10.60
N CYS A 28 -5.33 0.12 -11.30
CA CYS A 28 -6.16 -0.16 -12.47
C CYS A 28 -5.37 -0.94 -13.53
N ARG A 29 -4.12 -0.54 -13.81
CA ARG A 29 -3.27 -1.26 -14.77
C ARG A 29 -2.92 -2.66 -14.30
N LEU A 30 -2.64 -2.86 -13.01
CA LEU A 30 -2.35 -4.18 -12.45
C LEU A 30 -3.53 -5.13 -12.64
N PHE A 31 -4.73 -4.72 -12.23
CA PHE A 31 -5.92 -5.57 -12.27
C PHE A 31 -6.52 -5.73 -13.67
N ASN A 32 -6.13 -4.91 -14.64
CA ASN A 32 -6.48 -5.10 -16.05
C ASN A 32 -5.65 -6.18 -16.75
N ARG A 33 -4.62 -6.73 -16.08
CA ARG A 33 -3.81 -7.80 -16.66
C ARG A 33 -4.49 -9.15 -16.44
N ALA A 34 -4.39 -10.04 -17.43
CA ALA A 34 -4.89 -11.42 -17.31
C ALA A 34 -4.22 -12.21 -16.17
N ASP A 35 -3.01 -11.83 -15.76
CA ASP A 35 -2.21 -12.47 -14.71
C ASP A 35 -2.26 -11.73 -13.36
N ALA A 36 -3.20 -10.81 -13.15
CA ALA A 36 -3.28 -9.96 -11.95
C ALA A 36 -3.31 -10.75 -10.62
N HIS A 37 -3.84 -11.97 -10.64
CA HIS A 37 -3.95 -12.86 -9.50
C HIS A 37 -2.99 -14.06 -9.53
N ARG A 38 -1.99 -14.05 -10.43
CA ARG A 38 -1.03 -15.17 -10.57
C ARG A 38 -0.34 -15.49 -9.25
N ASP A 39 0.04 -14.45 -8.50
CA ASP A 39 0.84 -14.57 -7.29
C ASP A 39 -0.04 -14.63 -6.01
N GLY A 40 -1.36 -14.81 -6.18
CA GLY A 40 -2.34 -14.93 -5.11
C GLY A 40 -3.51 -13.94 -5.22
N PRO A 41 -4.55 -14.10 -4.38
CA PRO A 41 -5.64 -13.13 -4.30
C PRO A 41 -5.15 -11.78 -3.77
N ALA A 42 -5.76 -10.69 -4.24
CA ALA A 42 -5.45 -9.34 -3.78
C ALA A 42 -6.73 -8.51 -3.71
N ILE A 43 -6.79 -7.64 -2.69
CA ILE A 43 -7.85 -6.65 -2.51
C ILE A 43 -7.26 -5.26 -2.41
N VAL A 44 -8.03 -4.24 -2.78
CA VAL A 44 -7.61 -2.85 -2.66
C VAL A 44 -8.30 -2.21 -1.48
N VAL A 45 -7.52 -1.72 -0.52
CA VAL A 45 -8.02 -0.85 0.56
C VAL A 45 -7.94 0.59 0.06
N GLY A 46 -9.09 1.16 -0.27
CA GLY A 46 -9.17 2.42 -1.00
C GLY A 46 -10.59 2.86 -1.31
N ASP A 47 -10.70 3.79 -2.25
CA ASP A 47 -11.98 4.37 -2.65
C ASP A 47 -12.37 3.92 -4.08
N PRO A 48 -13.56 3.32 -4.27
CA PRO A 48 -14.00 2.85 -5.58
C PRO A 48 -14.27 4.01 -6.56
N GLY A 49 -14.66 5.19 -6.08
CA GLY A 49 -14.87 6.37 -6.93
C GLY A 49 -13.57 6.82 -7.58
N MET A 50 -12.48 6.92 -6.82
CA MET A 50 -11.17 7.25 -7.39
C MET A 50 -10.64 6.19 -8.36
N LEU A 51 -10.84 4.91 -8.08
CA LEU A 51 -10.46 3.84 -9.00
C LEU A 51 -11.29 3.88 -10.28
N GLY A 52 -12.59 4.21 -10.18
CA GLY A 52 -13.45 4.43 -11.33
C GLY A 52 -12.98 5.59 -12.21
N ARG A 53 -12.69 6.75 -11.59
CA ARG A 53 -12.12 7.93 -12.28
C ARG A 53 -10.79 7.61 -12.96
N ALA A 54 -9.91 6.85 -12.31
CA ALA A 54 -8.63 6.44 -12.87
C ALA A 54 -8.81 5.48 -14.07
N ALA A 55 -9.70 4.49 -13.96
CA ALA A 55 -10.01 3.56 -15.03
C ALA A 55 -10.57 4.29 -16.26
N GLU A 56 -11.48 5.24 -16.07
CA GLU A 56 -12.03 6.09 -17.13
C GLU A 56 -10.93 6.90 -17.83
N GLN A 57 -10.09 7.59 -17.06
CA GLN A 57 -8.98 8.38 -17.62
C GLN A 57 -7.96 7.53 -18.39
N LEU A 58 -7.80 6.26 -18.02
CA LEU A 58 -6.93 5.31 -18.71
C LEU A 58 -7.60 4.61 -19.90
N GLY A 59 -8.91 4.76 -20.09
CA GLY A 59 -9.67 4.01 -21.10
C GLY A 59 -9.71 2.50 -20.82
N ILE A 60 -9.64 2.10 -19.55
CA ILE A 60 -9.61 0.71 -19.12
C ILE A 60 -11.00 0.31 -18.60
N THR A 61 -11.52 -0.82 -19.07
CA THR A 61 -12.73 -1.43 -18.52
C THR A 61 -12.37 -2.41 -17.39
N LEU A 62 -12.80 -2.10 -16.17
CA LEU A 62 -12.65 -2.97 -14.99
C LEU A 62 -14.00 -3.16 -14.32
N GLU A 63 -14.26 -4.37 -13.84
CA GLU A 63 -15.40 -4.63 -12.96
C GLU A 63 -14.99 -4.32 -11.51
N LEU A 64 -15.34 -3.12 -11.01
CA LEU A 64 -15.13 -2.76 -9.61
C LEU A 64 -16.18 -3.45 -8.73
N VAL A 65 -15.72 -4.22 -7.76
CA VAL A 65 -16.58 -4.97 -6.85
C VAL A 65 -16.31 -4.53 -5.42
N ARG A 66 -17.34 -4.11 -4.69
CA ARG A 66 -17.20 -3.86 -3.25
C ARG A 66 -16.87 -5.19 -2.56
N TRP A 67 -15.83 -5.18 -1.74
CA TRP A 67 -15.36 -6.36 -1.02
C TRP A 67 -15.37 -6.14 0.50
N ARG A 68 -15.77 -7.17 1.23
CA ARG A 68 -15.72 -7.26 2.70
C ARG A 68 -15.00 -8.54 3.12
N PRO A 69 -14.42 -8.58 4.33
CA PRO A 69 -13.86 -9.80 4.90
C PRO A 69 -14.82 -11.00 4.76
N GLY A 70 -14.36 -12.06 4.10
CA GLY A 70 -15.14 -13.27 3.81
C GLY A 70 -15.79 -13.32 2.42
N ASP A 71 -15.85 -12.22 1.69
CA ASP A 71 -16.36 -12.21 0.32
C ASP A 71 -15.39 -12.94 -0.64
N PRO A 72 -15.90 -13.71 -1.61
CA PRO A 72 -15.07 -14.36 -2.61
C PRO A 72 -14.43 -13.34 -3.55
N ILE A 73 -13.19 -13.57 -3.95
CA ILE A 73 -12.48 -12.75 -4.95
C ILE A 73 -12.64 -13.41 -6.31
N ARG A 74 -13.34 -12.74 -7.23
CA ARG A 74 -13.58 -13.22 -8.59
C ARG A 74 -12.45 -12.78 -9.52
N SER A 75 -11.97 -13.71 -10.34
CA SER A 75 -11.00 -13.39 -11.40
C SER A 75 -11.57 -12.33 -12.35
N GLY A 76 -10.72 -11.40 -12.80
CA GLY A 76 -11.11 -10.32 -13.70
C GLY A 76 -11.86 -9.15 -13.04
N THR A 77 -11.94 -9.13 -11.71
CA THR A 77 -12.57 -8.05 -10.95
C THR A 77 -11.53 -7.24 -10.16
N LEU A 78 -11.88 -6.00 -9.83
CA LEU A 78 -11.14 -5.16 -8.89
C LEU A 78 -11.90 -5.14 -7.55
N PRO A 79 -11.59 -6.03 -6.60
CA PRO A 79 -12.21 -6.03 -5.28
C PRO A 79 -11.71 -4.85 -4.43
N VAL A 80 -12.63 -4.00 -3.98
CA VAL A 80 -12.33 -2.77 -3.23
C VAL A 80 -12.96 -2.82 -1.83
N CYS A 81 -12.10 -2.78 -0.81
CA CYS A 81 -12.45 -2.61 0.59
C CYS A 81 -12.43 -1.13 0.95
N GLN A 82 -13.59 -0.48 0.87
CA GLN A 82 -13.77 0.90 1.30
C GLN A 82 -14.08 0.93 2.80
N THR A 83 -13.11 1.32 3.62
CA THR A 83 -13.25 1.36 5.08
C THR A 83 -13.78 2.68 5.62
N THR A 84 -13.63 3.76 4.85
CA THR A 84 -14.12 5.10 5.19
C THR A 84 -14.73 5.75 3.95
N PRO A 85 -15.86 6.48 4.09
CA PRO A 85 -16.34 7.33 3.01
C PRO A 85 -15.29 8.37 2.65
N PHE A 86 -15.10 8.59 1.35
CA PHE A 86 -14.17 9.58 0.83
C PHE A 86 -14.84 10.28 -0.36
N ASP A 87 -14.83 11.61 -0.37
CA ASP A 87 -15.37 12.39 -1.47
C ASP A 87 -14.36 12.38 -2.62
N SER A 88 -14.51 11.41 -3.51
CA SER A 88 -13.66 11.29 -4.69
C SER A 88 -13.78 12.50 -5.60
N ASP A 89 -14.93 13.15 -5.69
CA ASP A 89 -15.18 14.20 -6.69
C ASP A 89 -14.46 15.52 -6.33
N ALA A 90 -14.21 15.74 -5.03
CA ALA A 90 -13.39 16.84 -4.55
C ALA A 90 -11.89 16.72 -4.89
N VAL A 91 -11.42 15.53 -5.32
CA VAL A 91 -9.99 15.30 -5.57
C VAL A 91 -9.55 15.83 -6.93
N THR A 92 -8.52 16.67 -6.92
CA THR A 92 -7.81 17.11 -8.13
C THR A 92 -6.49 16.33 -8.29
N TRP A 93 -6.29 15.72 -9.46
CA TRP A 93 -5.05 15.01 -9.79
C TRP A 93 -3.81 15.88 -9.60
N GLY A 94 -2.76 15.32 -9.01
CA GLY A 94 -1.50 15.99 -8.74
C GLY A 94 -1.55 17.03 -7.60
N ARG A 95 -2.68 17.21 -6.94
CA ARG A 95 -2.87 18.19 -5.84
C ARG A 95 -3.32 17.51 -4.55
N PRO A 96 -2.42 16.77 -3.88
CA PRO A 96 -2.76 16.13 -2.62
C PRO A 96 -2.89 17.18 -1.49
N ASP A 97 -3.87 16.99 -0.61
CA ASP A 97 -4.20 17.88 0.51
C ASP A 97 -4.46 17.09 1.81
N ALA A 98 -4.82 17.78 2.89
CA ALA A 98 -5.12 17.14 4.18
C ALA A 98 -6.25 16.09 4.11
N ALA A 99 -7.23 16.20 3.21
CA ALA A 99 -8.29 15.20 3.06
C ALA A 99 -7.73 13.92 2.43
N THR A 100 -6.94 14.05 1.36
CA THR A 100 -6.20 12.91 0.78
C THR A 100 -5.24 12.29 1.79
N GLY A 101 -4.64 13.12 2.66
CA GLY A 101 -3.84 12.75 3.82
C GLY A 101 -4.52 11.80 4.78
N ARG A 102 -5.71 12.19 5.25
CA ARG A 102 -6.51 11.37 6.15
C ARG A 102 -6.96 10.07 5.49
N ALA A 103 -7.33 10.11 4.21
CA ALA A 103 -7.76 8.95 3.46
C ALA A 103 -6.66 7.89 3.35
N MET A 104 -5.46 8.28 2.88
CA MET A 104 -4.35 7.35 2.73
C MET A 104 -3.89 6.73 4.06
N ALA A 105 -3.89 7.53 5.14
CA ALA A 105 -3.56 7.03 6.47
C ALA A 105 -4.58 5.98 6.94
N GLY A 106 -5.88 6.28 6.83
CA GLY A 106 -6.95 5.36 7.19
C GLY A 106 -6.92 4.06 6.40
N TRP A 107 -6.53 4.10 5.12
CA TRP A 107 -6.37 2.88 4.32
C TRP A 107 -5.16 2.04 4.76
N ILE A 108 -4.06 2.67 5.16
CA ILE A 108 -2.91 1.96 5.74
C ILE A 108 -3.30 1.30 7.07
N GLU A 109 -3.97 2.03 7.96
CA GLU A 109 -4.46 1.49 9.24
C GLU A 109 -5.39 0.30 9.04
N ALA A 110 -6.34 0.42 8.11
CA ALA A 110 -7.25 -0.65 7.74
C ALA A 110 -6.52 -1.88 7.18
N ALA A 111 -5.57 -1.71 6.26
CA ALA A 111 -4.80 -2.81 5.70
C ALA A 111 -3.96 -3.53 6.76
N VAL A 112 -3.33 -2.79 7.68
CA VAL A 112 -2.60 -3.37 8.82
C VAL A 112 -3.54 -4.14 9.73
N ARG A 113 -4.72 -3.58 10.05
CA ARG A 113 -5.73 -4.27 10.87
C ARG A 113 -6.18 -5.58 10.21
N LEU A 114 -6.58 -5.55 8.94
CA LEU A 114 -6.98 -6.76 8.19
C LEU A 114 -5.88 -7.84 8.20
N THR A 115 -4.62 -7.44 8.10
CA THR A 115 -3.50 -8.37 8.14
C THR A 115 -3.28 -8.93 9.55
N ARG A 116 -3.34 -8.08 10.59
CA ARG A 116 -3.21 -8.50 11.99
C ARG A 116 -4.35 -9.42 12.45
N ASP A 117 -5.55 -9.18 11.96
CA ASP A 117 -6.74 -10.00 12.25
C ASP A 117 -6.74 -11.32 11.45
N GLY A 118 -5.71 -11.56 10.64
CA GLY A 118 -5.57 -12.77 9.85
C GLY A 118 -6.49 -12.85 8.63
N VAL A 119 -7.14 -11.74 8.25
CA VAL A 119 -8.00 -11.65 7.05
C VAL A 119 -7.16 -11.51 5.78
N CYS A 120 -6.03 -10.81 5.85
CA CYS A 120 -5.07 -10.65 4.76
C CYS A 120 -3.71 -11.25 5.14
N SER A 121 -2.94 -11.69 4.16
CA SER A 121 -1.63 -12.31 4.36
C SER A 121 -0.50 -11.29 4.50
N ALA A 122 -0.58 -10.17 3.76
CA ALA A 122 0.40 -9.10 3.80
C ALA A 122 -0.19 -7.76 3.33
N VAL A 123 0.55 -6.68 3.58
CA VAL A 123 0.24 -5.34 3.07
C VAL A 123 1.18 -5.00 1.92
N VAL A 124 0.62 -4.49 0.83
CA VAL A 124 1.34 -3.88 -0.30
C VAL A 124 0.92 -2.43 -0.39
N THR A 125 1.86 -1.49 -0.51
CA THR A 125 1.54 -0.06 -0.47
C THR A 125 1.81 0.64 -1.79
N CYS A 126 0.81 1.36 -2.31
CA CYS A 126 1.03 2.35 -3.35
C CYS A 126 1.63 3.65 -2.77
N PRO A 127 2.23 4.52 -3.61
CA PRO A 127 2.89 5.75 -3.14
C PRO A 127 1.96 6.71 -2.38
N ILE A 128 2.50 7.39 -1.37
CA ILE A 128 1.80 8.42 -0.56
C ILE A 128 2.46 9.79 -0.66
N SER A 129 1.72 10.85 -0.31
CA SER A 129 2.28 12.20 -0.12
C SER A 129 2.63 12.43 1.36
N LYS A 130 3.93 12.49 1.69
CA LYS A 130 4.41 12.79 3.04
C LYS A 130 3.94 14.16 3.53
N LEU A 131 3.85 15.14 2.63
CA LEU A 131 3.40 16.48 2.96
C LEU A 131 1.94 16.44 3.44
N SER A 132 1.06 15.85 2.63
CA SER A 132 -0.37 15.79 2.90
C SER A 132 -0.71 14.90 4.10
N LEU A 133 0.12 13.88 4.37
CA LEU A 133 0.03 13.08 5.59
C LEU A 133 0.28 13.94 6.85
N ARG A 134 1.30 14.81 6.81
CA ARG A 134 1.56 15.76 7.90
C ARG A 134 0.47 16.81 8.03
N GLU A 135 -0.02 17.37 6.92
CA GLU A 135 -1.13 18.33 6.91
C GLU A 135 -2.42 17.73 7.48
N ALA A 136 -2.61 16.41 7.34
CA ALA A 136 -3.67 15.65 7.96
C ALA A 136 -3.50 15.41 9.47
N GLY A 137 -2.38 15.84 10.07
CA GLY A 137 -2.08 15.70 11.49
C GLY A 137 -1.39 14.38 11.88
N TYR A 138 -0.94 13.57 10.93
CA TYR A 138 -0.26 12.31 11.24
C TYR A 138 1.22 12.55 11.53
N PRO A 139 1.74 12.10 12.69
CA PRO A 139 3.11 12.40 13.14
C PRO A 139 4.17 11.46 12.56
N TYR A 140 3.93 10.91 11.35
CA TYR A 140 4.82 9.94 10.74
C TYR A 140 5.59 10.55 9.56
N PRO A 141 6.91 10.36 9.48
CA PRO A 141 7.71 10.85 8.35
C PRO A 141 7.48 10.03 7.06
N GLY A 142 6.86 8.85 7.13
CA GLY A 142 6.55 8.01 5.98
C GLY A 142 5.92 6.66 6.34
N HIS A 143 5.81 5.79 5.33
CA HIS A 143 5.23 4.44 5.47
C HIS A 143 5.92 3.60 6.52
N THR A 144 7.26 3.53 6.48
CA THR A 144 8.03 2.62 7.34
C THR A 144 7.77 2.88 8.81
N GLU A 145 7.76 4.15 9.21
CA GLU A 145 7.55 4.55 10.61
C GLU A 145 6.09 4.38 11.03
N MET A 146 5.14 4.69 10.14
CA MET A 146 3.72 4.43 10.41
C MET A 146 3.44 2.94 10.58
N LEU A 147 3.95 2.10 9.69
CA LEU A 147 3.79 0.65 9.76
C LEU A 147 4.48 0.08 10.99
N ALA A 148 5.68 0.55 11.35
CA ALA A 148 6.37 0.13 12.57
C ALA A 148 5.52 0.43 13.82
N ALA A 149 4.95 1.64 13.91
CA ALA A 149 4.08 2.03 15.02
C ALA A 149 2.80 1.18 15.07
N LEU A 150 2.12 0.97 13.94
CA LEU A 150 0.89 0.15 13.88
C LEU A 150 1.16 -1.33 14.14
N THR A 151 2.36 -1.82 13.80
CA THR A 151 2.77 -3.22 14.04
C THR A 151 3.40 -3.45 15.41
N GLY A 152 3.72 -2.39 16.16
CA GLY A 152 4.47 -2.49 17.41
C GLY A 152 5.86 -3.10 17.20
N ALA A 153 6.39 -3.04 15.98
CA ALA A 153 7.67 -3.65 15.65
C ALA A 153 8.80 -2.86 16.32
N PRO A 154 9.62 -3.49 17.17
CA PRO A 154 10.67 -2.78 17.91
C PRO A 154 11.82 -2.33 17.00
N ARG A 155 12.02 -3.00 15.87
CA ARG A 155 13.04 -2.70 14.86
C ARG A 155 12.49 -2.99 13.48
N VAL A 156 12.83 -2.12 12.53
CA VAL A 156 12.56 -2.30 11.10
C VAL A 156 13.85 -2.12 10.30
N ARG A 157 13.90 -2.74 9.12
CA ARG A 157 14.98 -2.61 8.15
C ARG A 157 14.40 -2.41 6.77
N MET A 158 14.99 -1.50 6.01
CA MET A 158 14.65 -1.33 4.61
C MET A 158 15.47 -2.33 3.79
N MET A 159 14.78 -3.06 2.90
CA MET A 159 15.39 -3.96 1.95
C MET A 159 14.91 -3.61 0.54
N MET A 160 15.85 -3.56 -0.40
CA MET A 160 15.53 -3.61 -1.82
C MET A 160 15.79 -5.04 -2.30
N ALA A 161 14.82 -5.64 -2.98
CA ALA A 161 14.90 -7.01 -3.45
C ALA A 161 14.55 -7.09 -4.93
N GLY A 162 15.35 -7.86 -5.67
CA GLY A 162 15.04 -8.35 -7.01
C GLY A 162 15.51 -9.80 -7.16
N ASP A 163 15.31 -10.39 -8.33
CA ASP A 163 15.53 -11.82 -8.54
C ASP A 163 16.97 -12.29 -8.26
N ARG A 164 17.95 -11.41 -8.52
CA ARG A 164 19.38 -11.72 -8.39
C ARG A 164 20.03 -11.19 -7.11
N LEU A 165 19.45 -10.16 -6.50
CA LEU A 165 20.10 -9.41 -5.43
C LEU A 165 19.08 -8.93 -4.40
N ARG A 166 19.43 -9.07 -3.12
CA ARG A 166 18.70 -8.50 -1.99
C ARG A 166 19.68 -7.67 -1.17
N VAL A 167 19.37 -6.41 -0.93
CA VAL A 167 20.22 -5.46 -0.21
C VAL A 167 19.44 -4.91 0.98
N VAL A 168 19.94 -5.17 2.18
CA VAL A 168 19.44 -4.58 3.43
C VAL A 168 20.31 -3.40 3.80
N LEU A 169 19.70 -2.29 4.16
CA LEU A 169 20.42 -1.07 4.56
C LEU A 169 20.54 -1.00 6.09
N VAL A 170 21.77 -0.87 6.58
CA VAL A 170 22.04 -0.58 8.00
C VAL A 170 21.63 0.86 8.32
N THR A 171 21.99 1.81 7.45
CA THR A 171 21.59 3.22 7.50
C THR A 171 20.76 3.58 6.27
N ILE A 172 19.73 4.40 6.43
CA ILE A 172 18.82 4.81 5.34
C ILE A 172 19.13 6.24 4.86
N HIS A 173 18.17 7.17 4.96
CA HIS A 173 18.27 8.53 4.42
C HIS A 173 19.13 9.46 5.31
N GLU A 174 20.44 9.20 5.38
CA GLU A 174 21.39 9.97 6.18
C GLU A 174 22.40 10.76 5.31
N PRO A 175 22.83 11.96 5.74
CA PRO A 175 23.95 12.65 5.10
C PRO A 175 25.22 11.79 5.13
N LEU A 176 25.94 11.73 4.00
CA LEU A 176 27.10 10.83 3.84
C LEU A 176 28.15 10.98 4.95
N GLY A 177 28.46 12.23 5.35
CA GLY A 177 29.44 12.50 6.41
C GLY A 177 29.04 12.00 7.80
N ARG A 178 27.76 11.64 8.02
CA ARG A 178 27.26 11.07 9.28
C ARG A 178 27.29 9.54 9.32
N VAL A 179 27.38 8.88 8.17
CA VAL A 179 27.16 7.44 8.05
C VAL A 179 28.11 6.64 8.94
N SER A 180 29.41 6.94 8.91
CA SER A 180 30.41 6.21 9.71
C SER A 180 30.15 6.29 11.21
N GLY A 181 29.61 7.42 11.70
CA GLY A 181 29.28 7.61 13.11
C GLY A 181 28.00 6.90 13.57
N LEU A 182 27.19 6.36 12.65
CA LEU A 182 25.95 5.64 12.96
C LEU A 182 26.12 4.11 12.97
N LEU A 183 27.28 3.61 12.54
CA LEU A 183 27.57 2.18 12.50
C LEU A 183 28.10 1.70 13.85
N SER A 184 27.53 0.60 14.36
CA SER A 184 27.97 -0.07 15.57
C SER A 184 27.72 -1.59 15.46
N THR A 185 28.28 -2.37 16.38
CA THR A 185 28.02 -3.81 16.47
C THR A 185 26.56 -4.14 16.76
N ASP A 186 25.81 -3.23 17.37
CA ASP A 186 24.39 -3.43 17.70
C ASP A 186 23.48 -3.11 16.51
N THR A 187 23.92 -2.23 15.60
CA THR A 187 23.15 -1.81 14.42
C THR A 187 23.34 -2.73 13.21
N VAL A 188 24.46 -3.45 13.15
CA VAL A 188 24.81 -4.47 12.13
C VAL A 188 24.19 -5.83 12.46
#